data_AF-A0A1Y6CIF4-F1
#
_entry.id   AF-A0A1Y6CIF4-F1
#
_cell.length_a   1.000
_cell.length_b   1.000
_cell.length_c   1.000
_cell.angle_alpha   90.00
_cell.angle_beta   90.00
_cell.angle_gamma   90.00
#
_symmetry.space_group_name_H-M   'P 1'
#
loop_
_entity.id
_entity.type
_entity.pdbx_description
1 polymer ?
#
loop_
_entity_poly.entity_id
_entity_poly.type
_entity_poly.pdbx_seq_one_letter_code
_entity_poly.pdbx_strand_id
1 'polypeptide(L)'
;MTEVEFNWKRIFDDCIPSSYEPLLRDIEKFFLTVKENYDLTETSVRSLHDRIVEGACFLPEPIALNDKELSSFERVLAKSIDILIHHNNYVLDSKLTYDDFGSKCLHEFQVDFDSSEQSKSLVIAKILSATSLSEHDLKQISLENKYYAQDAKLKKSIIEAMSKLYSLDQLNPQQAQTGKLFKDIYGDHPLPEEQIKLVVTSNLVFFCLPFDEKTFNADFDNFDKLSPKDQRDTLDFFKKLNSFKQDQFSHFPVFGFIKGEMMNPEMISNIASLTGINETLITEELNSLVTVLPLKVVDKYLLHDVWGHGWQASLLDFEKMYQKIATFAQPFDEIKTSSKKNLLDCFTQGWNRDKFRDFLIDLTLDKLPIAMTPVFAEMLADITEYKFIEQHPDLAKHMESSSAFKNMPVKMDLLVNDLSFYFHQTAKPVRLWCSSGSRQTETKNYLHRHGVESVPLAEMLEIASHVSSILFDRNLVYKNQGDRLQINVFSRIVLNYFAVHSAILTTYKNARQQEDKLDPNIAKGLIDLMILSAGVFFEDDPKENMWHIDEYLMYYFIPLTNRILATNS
;
A
#
# COMPACT_ATOMS: atom_id res chain seq x y z
N MET A 1 -2.76 34.73 -6.84
CA MET A 1 -3.15 33.35 -6.49
C MET A 1 -4.66 33.26 -6.55
N THR A 2 -5.17 33.05 -7.76
CA THR A 2 -6.56 32.66 -8.02
C THR A 2 -6.75 31.24 -7.50
N GLU A 3 -7.89 30.98 -6.85
CA GLU A 3 -8.29 29.64 -6.42
C GLU A 3 -8.16 28.66 -7.60
N VAL A 4 -7.30 27.66 -7.44
CA VAL A 4 -7.25 26.52 -8.35
C VAL A 4 -8.56 25.78 -8.15
N GLU A 5 -9.53 25.99 -9.05
CA GLU A 5 -10.63 25.03 -9.23
C GLU A 5 -9.99 23.68 -9.52
N PHE A 6 -9.96 22.82 -8.50
CA PHE A 6 -9.43 21.47 -8.61
C PHE A 6 -10.13 20.78 -9.79
N ASN A 7 -9.36 20.29 -10.77
CA ASN A 7 -9.86 19.83 -12.06
C ASN A 7 -10.49 18.43 -11.96
N TRP A 8 -11.60 18.37 -11.22
CA TRP A 8 -12.48 17.22 -11.03
C TRP A 8 -13.07 16.66 -12.34
N LYS A 9 -12.79 17.24 -13.52
CA LYS A 9 -13.36 16.84 -14.82
C LYS A 9 -13.18 15.37 -15.15
N ARG A 10 -12.08 14.70 -14.79
CA ARG A 10 -11.90 13.25 -15.03
C ARG A 10 -12.74 12.38 -14.10
N ILE A 11 -13.03 12.80 -12.87
CA ILE A 11 -13.86 12.02 -11.94
C ILE A 11 -15.36 12.27 -12.19
N PHE A 12 -15.71 13.49 -12.62
CA PHE A 12 -17.10 13.91 -12.79
C PHE A 12 -17.62 13.87 -14.23
N ASP A 13 -16.76 13.64 -15.23
CA ASP A 13 -17.25 13.14 -16.51
C ASP A 13 -17.66 11.68 -16.29
N ASP A 14 -18.90 11.52 -15.84
CA ASP A 14 -19.56 10.23 -15.71
C ASP A 14 -19.73 9.54 -17.08
N CYS A 15 -19.32 10.18 -18.18
CA CYS A 15 -19.44 9.65 -19.52
C CYS A 15 -18.09 9.31 -20.16
N ILE A 16 -17.89 8.06 -20.55
CA ILE A 16 -16.75 7.61 -21.39
C ILE A 16 -17.18 7.35 -22.84
N PRO A 17 -16.26 7.27 -23.81
CA PRO A 17 -16.60 6.83 -25.16
C PRO A 17 -17.31 5.46 -25.17
N SER A 18 -18.35 5.32 -25.99
CA SER A 18 -19.06 4.05 -26.24
C SER A 18 -18.16 2.92 -26.72
N SER A 19 -17.01 3.24 -27.33
CA SER A 19 -16.00 2.27 -27.73
C SER A 19 -15.37 1.50 -26.56
N TYR A 20 -15.55 1.94 -25.30
CA TYR A 20 -15.01 1.26 -24.12
C TYR A 20 -15.95 0.16 -23.58
N GLU A 21 -17.16 0.03 -24.15
CA GLU A 21 -18.13 -0.98 -23.72
C GLU A 21 -17.58 -2.42 -23.77
N PRO A 22 -16.86 -2.85 -24.83
CA PRO A 22 -16.28 -4.18 -24.89
C PRO A 22 -15.27 -4.45 -23.76
N LEU A 23 -14.44 -3.46 -23.43
CA LEU A 23 -13.46 -3.56 -22.34
C LEU A 23 -14.16 -3.72 -20.99
N LEU A 24 -15.19 -2.91 -20.71
CA LEU A 24 -15.98 -3.03 -19.48
C LEU A 24 -16.66 -4.39 -19.35
N ARG A 25 -17.19 -4.94 -20.44
CA ARG A 25 -17.79 -6.30 -20.46
C ARG A 25 -16.75 -7.38 -20.16
N ASP A 26 -15.55 -7.27 -20.71
CA ASP A 26 -14.46 -8.22 -20.42
C ASP A 26 -14.01 -8.10 -18.96
N ILE A 27 -13.86 -6.88 -18.42
CA ILE A 27 -13.54 -6.65 -17.00
C ILE A 27 -14.63 -7.23 -16.09
N GLU A 28 -15.91 -7.01 -16.40
CA GLU A 28 -17.02 -7.56 -15.64
C GLU A 28 -17.00 -9.09 -15.63
N LYS A 29 -16.78 -9.71 -16.79
CA LYS A 29 -16.60 -11.15 -16.89
C LYS A 29 -15.40 -11.64 -16.08
N PHE A 30 -14.32 -10.87 -16.01
CA PHE A 30 -13.12 -11.21 -15.26
C PHE A 30 -13.41 -11.19 -13.77
N PHE A 31 -14.10 -10.15 -13.29
CA PHE A 31 -14.53 -10.02 -11.90
C PHE A 31 -15.41 -11.17 -11.47
N LEU A 32 -16.38 -11.56 -12.30
CA LEU A 32 -17.26 -12.70 -12.04
C LEU A 32 -16.46 -14.01 -11.98
N THR A 33 -15.58 -14.24 -12.98
CA THR A 33 -14.77 -15.46 -13.05
C THR A 33 -13.85 -15.61 -11.84
N VAL A 34 -13.21 -14.52 -11.41
CA VAL A 34 -12.32 -14.52 -10.23
C VAL A 34 -13.10 -14.75 -8.95
N LYS A 35 -14.28 -14.13 -8.79
CA LYS A 35 -15.09 -14.26 -7.56
C LYS A 35 -15.76 -15.62 -7.40
N GLU A 36 -16.12 -16.27 -8.50
CA GLU A 36 -16.88 -17.53 -8.49
C GLU A 36 -16.01 -18.79 -8.42
N ASN A 37 -14.71 -18.70 -8.73
CA ASN A 37 -13.83 -19.87 -8.83
C ASN A 37 -12.76 -19.88 -7.74
N TYR A 38 -12.90 -20.80 -6.79
CA TYR A 38 -11.89 -21.04 -5.75
C TYR A 38 -10.59 -21.66 -6.30
N ASP A 39 -10.67 -22.41 -7.40
CA ASP A 39 -9.54 -23.08 -8.06
C ASP A 39 -9.20 -22.40 -9.40
N LEU A 40 -9.04 -21.07 -9.37
CA LEU A 40 -8.72 -20.30 -10.56
C LEU A 40 -7.34 -20.69 -11.11
N THR A 41 -7.26 -21.03 -12.39
CA THR A 41 -5.99 -21.31 -13.07
C THR A 41 -5.63 -20.19 -14.04
N GLU A 42 -4.35 -19.93 -14.27
CA GLU A 42 -3.91 -18.93 -15.26
C GLU A 42 -4.61 -19.17 -16.60
N THR A 43 -4.58 -20.40 -17.10
CA THR A 43 -5.21 -20.80 -18.38
C THR A 43 -6.68 -20.43 -18.47
N SER A 44 -7.44 -20.53 -17.36
CA SER A 44 -8.87 -20.22 -17.34
C SER A 44 -9.19 -18.74 -17.51
N VAL A 45 -8.29 -17.84 -17.09
CA VAL A 45 -8.51 -16.39 -17.14
C VAL A 45 -7.57 -15.64 -18.07
N ARG A 46 -6.50 -16.28 -18.56
CA ARG A 46 -5.47 -15.64 -19.37
C ARG A 46 -6.01 -14.97 -20.62
N SER A 47 -6.88 -15.66 -21.37
CA SER A 47 -7.46 -15.09 -22.59
C SER A 47 -8.28 -13.82 -22.33
N LEU A 48 -8.89 -13.72 -21.15
CA LEU A 48 -9.70 -12.58 -20.76
C LEU A 48 -8.81 -11.44 -20.28
N HIS A 49 -7.82 -11.76 -19.44
CA HIS A 49 -6.76 -10.84 -19.03
C HIS A 49 -6.09 -10.19 -20.25
N ASP A 50 -5.66 -10.97 -21.23
CA ASP A 50 -4.92 -10.45 -22.39
C ASP A 50 -5.77 -9.48 -23.22
N ARG A 51 -7.07 -9.75 -23.40
CA ARG A 51 -7.98 -8.81 -24.06
C ARG A 51 -8.20 -7.53 -23.26
N ILE A 52 -8.27 -7.64 -21.93
CA ILE A 52 -8.38 -6.47 -21.05
C ILE A 52 -7.13 -5.61 -21.15
N VAL A 53 -5.93 -6.21 -21.11
CA VAL A 53 -4.67 -5.47 -21.26
C VAL A 53 -4.59 -4.80 -22.63
N GLU A 54 -4.94 -5.51 -23.71
CA GLU A 54 -4.99 -4.94 -25.06
C GLU A 54 -5.98 -3.77 -25.15
N GLY A 55 -7.16 -3.87 -24.55
CA GLY A 55 -8.12 -2.76 -24.50
C GLY A 55 -7.64 -1.60 -23.61
N ALA A 56 -7.03 -1.91 -22.47
CA ALA A 56 -6.58 -0.94 -21.47
C ALA A 56 -5.38 -0.11 -21.95
N CYS A 57 -4.58 -0.60 -22.89
CA CYS A 57 -3.42 0.14 -23.43
C CYS A 57 -3.80 1.43 -24.17
N PHE A 58 -5.08 1.60 -24.52
CA PHE A 58 -5.61 2.81 -25.16
C PHE A 58 -6.25 3.79 -24.17
N LEU A 59 -6.30 3.46 -22.88
CA LEU A 59 -6.84 4.33 -21.83
C LEU A 59 -5.95 5.53 -21.47
N PRO A 60 -4.61 5.43 -21.45
CA PRO A 60 -3.75 6.56 -21.11
C PRO A 60 -3.96 7.72 -22.10
N GLU A 61 -4.22 8.93 -21.61
CA GLU A 61 -4.39 10.12 -22.46
C GLU A 61 -3.22 11.09 -22.22
N PRO A 62 -2.10 10.98 -22.97
CA PRO A 62 -0.88 11.73 -22.69
C PRO A 62 -1.05 13.26 -22.62
N ILE A 63 -2.14 13.80 -23.19
CA ILE A 63 -2.46 15.23 -23.13
C ILE A 63 -2.68 15.71 -21.70
N ALA A 64 -3.14 14.85 -20.79
CA ALA A 64 -3.49 15.28 -19.43
C ALA A 64 -2.28 15.69 -18.58
N LEU A 65 -1.08 15.22 -18.94
CA LEU A 65 0.18 15.62 -18.30
C LEU A 65 0.89 16.79 -18.99
N ASN A 66 0.40 17.28 -20.15
CA ASN A 66 1.03 18.37 -20.88
C ASN A 66 1.05 19.71 -20.11
N ASP A 67 0.17 19.86 -19.12
CA ASP A 67 0.12 21.06 -18.27
C ASP A 67 1.20 21.04 -17.17
N LYS A 68 1.85 19.89 -16.93
CA LYS A 68 2.99 19.80 -16.00
C LYS A 68 4.30 20.14 -16.72
N GLU A 69 5.13 20.95 -16.07
CA GLU A 69 6.47 21.24 -16.57
C GLU A 69 7.33 19.98 -16.56
N LEU A 70 8.16 19.76 -17.59
CA LEU A 70 9.09 18.62 -17.65
C LEU A 70 9.96 18.49 -16.39
N SER A 71 10.31 19.62 -15.79
CA SER A 71 11.07 19.75 -14.54
C SER A 71 10.41 19.01 -13.37
N SER A 72 9.08 18.89 -13.33
CA SER A 72 8.38 18.15 -12.27
C SER A 72 8.62 16.64 -12.37
N PHE A 73 8.63 16.09 -13.58
CA PHE A 73 8.93 14.66 -13.80
C PHE A 73 10.42 14.36 -13.59
N GLU A 74 11.30 15.28 -14.00
CA GLU A 74 12.74 15.19 -13.69
C GLU A 74 12.97 15.17 -12.17
N ARG A 75 12.24 16.02 -11.43
CA ARG A 75 12.27 16.06 -9.96
C ARG A 75 11.80 14.75 -9.34
N VAL A 76 10.69 14.17 -9.80
CA VAL A 76 10.18 12.87 -9.33
C VAL A 76 11.24 11.78 -9.51
N LEU A 77 11.87 11.71 -10.69
CA LEU A 77 12.91 10.72 -10.96
C LEU A 77 14.15 10.93 -10.08
N ALA A 78 14.61 12.17 -9.92
CA ALA A 78 15.74 12.49 -9.03
C ALA A 78 15.43 12.14 -7.56
N LYS A 79 14.22 12.43 -7.08
CA LYS A 79 13.74 12.05 -5.74
C LYS A 79 13.73 10.53 -5.56
N SER A 80 13.31 9.80 -6.59
CA SER A 80 13.27 8.32 -6.59
C SER A 80 14.66 7.70 -6.48
N ILE A 81 15.64 8.25 -7.21
CA ILE A 81 17.04 7.80 -7.16
C ILE A 81 17.63 8.01 -5.76
N ASP A 82 17.39 9.18 -5.16
CA ASP A 82 17.87 9.48 -3.80
C ASP A 82 17.22 8.56 -2.75
N ILE A 83 15.93 8.23 -2.90
CA ILE A 83 15.25 7.22 -2.07
C ILE A 83 15.83 5.83 -2.29
N LEU A 84 16.11 5.42 -3.53
CA LEU A 84 16.70 4.12 -3.85
C LEU A 84 18.07 3.95 -3.19
N ILE A 85 18.86 5.03 -3.10
CA ILE A 85 20.11 5.05 -2.33
C ILE A 85 19.87 4.79 -0.84
N HIS A 86 18.82 5.36 -0.26
CA HIS A 86 18.44 5.15 1.14
C HIS A 86 17.87 3.75 1.40
N HIS A 87 17.15 3.17 0.44
CA HIS A 87 16.59 1.82 0.50
C HIS A 87 17.64 0.77 0.89
N ASN A 88 18.79 0.78 0.22
CA ASN A 88 19.90 -0.13 0.53
C ASN A 88 20.44 0.01 1.95
N ASN A 89 20.42 1.21 2.51
CA ASN A 89 21.09 1.52 3.78
C ASN A 89 20.20 1.26 5.01
N TYR A 90 18.88 1.33 4.83
CA TYR A 90 17.94 1.30 5.95
C TYR A 90 16.93 0.15 5.90
N VAL A 91 16.50 -0.27 4.72
CA VAL A 91 15.49 -1.33 4.58
C VAL A 91 16.16 -2.69 4.31
N LEU A 92 17.22 -2.70 3.51
CA LEU A 92 17.93 -3.91 3.08
C LEU A 92 19.30 -4.09 3.74
N ASP A 93 19.51 -3.53 4.93
CA ASP A 93 20.78 -3.72 5.64
C ASP A 93 20.89 -5.14 6.20
N SER A 94 21.56 -6.00 5.41
CA SER A 94 21.78 -7.41 5.69
C SER A 94 22.52 -7.68 7.01
N LYS A 95 23.16 -6.66 7.61
CA LYS A 95 23.84 -6.79 8.91
C LYS A 95 22.88 -7.00 10.08
N LEU A 96 21.60 -6.65 9.91
CA LEU A 96 20.58 -6.74 10.95
C LEU A 96 19.57 -7.87 10.72
N THR A 97 19.81 -8.71 9.71
CA THR A 97 18.90 -9.83 9.48
C THR A 97 19.14 -10.90 10.55
N TYR A 98 18.11 -11.47 11.15
CA TYR A 98 18.17 -12.69 11.96
C TYR A 98 17.13 -13.64 11.40
N ASP A 99 17.47 -14.91 11.24
CA ASP A 99 16.57 -15.87 10.64
C ASP A 99 16.78 -17.25 11.26
N ASP A 100 15.96 -17.60 12.25
CA ASP A 100 15.95 -18.95 12.83
C ASP A 100 14.93 -19.89 12.16
N PHE A 101 14.14 -19.36 11.22
CA PHE A 101 13.27 -20.13 10.35
C PHE A 101 14.07 -20.85 9.26
N GLY A 102 15.09 -20.18 8.72
CA GLY A 102 15.92 -20.66 7.63
C GLY A 102 15.26 -20.42 6.26
N SER A 103 14.79 -19.19 6.05
CA SER A 103 14.24 -18.68 4.79
C SER A 103 15.12 -19.06 3.61
N LYS A 104 14.46 -19.44 2.50
CA LYS A 104 15.16 -19.76 1.25
C LYS A 104 15.29 -18.56 0.34
N CYS A 105 14.46 -17.54 0.54
CA CYS A 105 14.37 -16.43 -0.40
C CYS A 105 14.99 -15.14 0.16
N LEU A 106 14.87 -14.87 1.47
CA LEU A 106 15.23 -13.58 2.08
C LEU A 106 16.68 -13.13 1.80
N HIS A 107 17.63 -14.04 1.75
CA HIS A 107 19.04 -13.65 1.57
C HIS A 107 19.46 -13.50 0.11
N GLU A 108 18.60 -13.85 -0.84
CA GLU A 108 18.94 -13.95 -2.26
C GLU A 108 18.56 -12.69 -3.06
N PHE A 109 17.74 -11.80 -2.49
CA PHE A 109 17.28 -10.62 -3.22
C PHE A 109 18.36 -9.58 -3.43
N GLN A 110 18.38 -9.06 -4.66
CA GLN A 110 19.35 -8.08 -5.10
C GLN A 110 18.65 -6.80 -5.55
N VAL A 111 19.16 -5.69 -5.02
CA VAL A 111 18.76 -4.37 -5.49
C VAL A 111 19.46 -4.05 -6.79
N ASP A 112 18.75 -3.35 -7.65
CA ASP A 112 19.21 -2.93 -8.95
C ASP A 112 20.31 -1.87 -8.88
N PHE A 113 20.50 -1.18 -7.75
CA PHE A 113 21.35 0.01 -7.68
C PHE A 113 22.49 -0.13 -6.67
N ASP A 114 23.68 0.36 -7.03
CA ASP A 114 24.81 0.43 -6.11
C ASP A 114 24.74 1.70 -5.24
N SER A 115 24.67 1.51 -3.91
CA SER A 115 24.62 2.60 -2.94
C SER A 115 26.00 3.11 -2.50
N SER A 116 27.09 2.74 -3.19
CA SER A 116 28.43 3.28 -2.93
C SER A 116 28.51 4.79 -3.18
N GLU A 117 29.34 5.52 -2.42
CA GLU A 117 29.51 6.98 -2.59
C GLU A 117 29.99 7.37 -4.00
N GLN A 118 30.75 6.49 -4.65
CA GLN A 118 31.17 6.68 -6.04
C GLN A 118 29.97 6.67 -6.99
N SER A 119 29.11 5.66 -6.86
CA SER A 119 27.91 5.49 -7.70
C SER A 119 26.91 6.63 -7.46
N LYS A 120 26.72 7.06 -6.21
CA LYS A 120 25.93 8.26 -5.88
C LYS A 120 26.45 9.51 -6.58
N SER A 121 27.74 9.77 -6.48
CA SER A 121 28.37 10.96 -7.07
C SER A 121 28.22 10.96 -8.60
N LEU A 122 28.42 9.80 -9.23
CA LEU A 122 28.28 9.61 -10.67
C LEU A 122 26.84 9.85 -11.13
N VAL A 123 25.85 9.33 -10.39
CA VAL A 123 24.44 9.51 -10.74
C VAL A 123 23.98 10.95 -10.54
N ILE A 124 24.42 11.63 -9.48
CA ILE A 124 24.15 13.06 -9.29
C ILE A 124 24.69 13.88 -10.47
N ALA A 125 25.93 13.62 -10.89
CA ALA A 125 26.53 14.28 -12.05
C ALA A 125 25.73 14.02 -13.33
N LYS A 126 25.28 12.78 -13.55
CA LYS A 126 24.41 12.42 -14.68
C LYS A 126 23.08 13.16 -14.64
N ILE A 127 22.40 13.22 -13.49
CA ILE A 127 21.14 13.97 -13.34
C ILE A 127 21.36 15.44 -13.70
N LEU A 128 22.39 16.10 -13.16
CA LEU A 128 22.69 17.52 -13.46
C LEU A 128 23.00 17.76 -14.94
N SER A 129 23.70 16.83 -15.59
CA SER A 129 24.03 16.94 -17.02
C SER A 129 22.83 16.68 -17.94
N ALA A 130 21.88 15.87 -17.48
CA ALA A 130 20.83 15.30 -18.29
C ALA A 130 19.45 15.88 -17.99
N THR A 131 19.29 16.79 -17.03
CA THR A 131 18.01 17.39 -16.65
C THR A 131 18.10 18.90 -16.61
N SER A 132 16.97 19.58 -16.40
CA SER A 132 16.94 21.02 -16.13
C SER A 132 17.19 21.35 -14.65
N LEU A 133 17.38 20.33 -13.79
CA LEU A 133 17.57 20.51 -12.35
C LEU A 133 18.95 21.10 -12.04
N SER A 134 18.97 22.04 -11.12
CA SER A 134 20.19 22.63 -10.57
C SER A 134 20.71 21.85 -9.36
N GLU A 135 21.95 22.12 -8.95
CA GLU A 135 22.49 21.60 -7.67
C GLU A 135 21.63 22.01 -6.46
N HIS A 136 21.00 23.19 -6.53
CA HIS A 136 20.10 23.65 -5.48
C HIS A 136 18.86 22.76 -5.40
N ASP A 137 18.29 22.39 -6.54
CA ASP A 137 17.10 21.52 -6.59
C ASP A 137 17.42 20.14 -6.02
N LEU A 138 18.57 19.55 -6.38
CA LEU A 138 19.00 18.26 -5.83
C LEU A 138 19.26 18.32 -4.32
N LYS A 139 19.83 19.42 -3.81
CA LYS A 139 19.99 19.64 -2.37
C LYS A 139 18.63 19.72 -1.67
N GLN A 140 17.66 20.39 -2.28
CA GLN A 140 16.31 20.47 -1.73
C GLN A 140 15.62 19.10 -1.72
N ILE A 141 15.72 18.33 -2.81
CA ILE A 141 15.21 16.95 -2.88
C ILE A 141 15.81 16.09 -1.77
N SER A 142 17.13 16.13 -1.60
CA SER A 142 17.80 15.38 -0.52
C SER A 142 17.36 15.84 0.87
N LEU A 143 17.07 17.14 1.08
CA LEU A 143 16.52 17.65 2.34
C LEU A 143 15.10 17.15 2.61
N GLU A 144 14.25 17.08 1.58
CA GLU A 144 12.91 16.51 1.69
C GLU A 144 12.96 15.01 2.01
N ASN A 145 13.81 14.26 1.30
CA ASN A 145 13.97 12.83 1.52
C ASN A 145 14.62 12.46 2.86
N LYS A 146 15.41 13.36 3.46
CA LYS A 146 15.93 13.16 4.83
C LYS A 146 14.82 12.91 5.84
N TYR A 147 13.65 13.48 5.65
CA TYR A 147 12.51 13.22 6.52
C TYR A 147 12.09 11.75 6.46
N TYR A 148 11.96 11.17 5.27
CA TYR A 148 11.67 9.75 5.09
C TYR A 148 12.80 8.85 5.60
N ALA A 149 14.06 9.21 5.31
CA ALA A 149 15.21 8.47 5.82
C ALA A 149 15.30 8.49 7.36
N GLN A 150 14.76 9.50 8.03
CA GLN A 150 14.70 9.54 9.51
C GLN A 150 13.73 8.51 10.08
N ASP A 151 12.58 8.29 9.43
CA ASP A 151 11.63 7.25 9.81
C ASP A 151 12.27 5.85 9.70
N ALA A 152 12.84 5.53 8.54
CA ALA A 152 13.56 4.28 8.34
C ALA A 152 14.70 4.09 9.37
N LYS A 153 15.43 5.17 9.70
CA LYS A 153 16.49 5.14 10.71
C LYS A 153 15.95 4.91 12.12
N LEU A 154 14.81 5.49 12.47
CA LEU A 154 14.15 5.31 13.75
C LEU A 154 13.79 3.83 13.95
N LYS A 155 13.06 3.26 12.99
CA LYS A 155 12.63 1.85 12.97
C LYS A 155 13.81 0.89 13.07
N LYS A 156 14.86 1.15 12.28
CA LYS A 156 16.13 0.42 12.35
C LYS A 156 16.77 0.48 13.73
N SER A 157 16.81 1.66 14.36
CA SER A 157 17.41 1.82 15.70
C SER A 157 16.64 1.04 16.77
N ILE A 158 15.31 0.97 16.67
CA ILE A 158 14.47 0.16 17.56
C ILE A 158 14.80 -1.33 17.40
N ILE A 159 14.89 -1.81 16.16
CA ILE A 159 15.20 -3.21 15.88
C ILE A 159 16.63 -3.58 16.26
N GLU A 160 17.61 -2.70 16.05
CA GLU A 160 18.98 -2.87 16.54
C GLU A 160 19.02 -3.04 18.06
N ALA A 161 18.26 -2.21 18.78
CA ALA A 161 18.15 -2.30 20.23
C ALA A 161 17.47 -3.60 20.67
N MET A 162 16.38 -4.01 20.02
CA MET A 162 15.74 -5.32 20.26
C MET A 162 16.72 -6.47 20.02
N SER A 163 17.40 -6.47 18.88
CA SER A 163 18.37 -7.51 18.53
C SER A 163 19.49 -7.61 19.57
N LYS A 164 19.94 -6.47 20.10
CA LYS A 164 20.92 -6.43 21.20
C LYS A 164 20.35 -6.93 22.52
N LEU A 165 19.13 -6.53 22.92
CA LEU A 165 18.47 -6.94 24.16
C LEU A 165 18.32 -8.46 24.26
N TYR A 166 17.96 -9.09 23.13
CA TYR A 166 17.67 -10.52 23.04
C TYR A 166 18.83 -11.31 22.45
N SER A 167 19.98 -10.68 22.21
CA SER A 167 21.16 -11.34 21.63
C SER A 167 20.84 -12.13 20.35
N LEU A 168 20.05 -11.53 19.46
CA LEU A 168 19.66 -12.11 18.17
C LEU A 168 20.86 -12.03 17.23
N ASP A 169 21.65 -13.10 17.18
CA ASP A 169 22.84 -13.24 16.34
C ASP A 169 22.63 -14.35 15.31
N GLN A 170 22.86 -14.04 14.03
CA GLN A 170 22.81 -15.02 12.93
C GLN A 170 23.76 -16.20 13.15
N LEU A 171 24.91 -15.96 13.80
CA LEU A 171 25.93 -16.99 13.98
C LEU A 171 25.52 -18.04 15.03
N ASN A 172 24.59 -17.70 15.92
CA ASN A 172 24.11 -18.59 16.99
C ASN A 172 22.63 -18.32 17.30
N PRO A 173 21.69 -18.77 16.45
CA PRO A 173 20.26 -18.62 16.73
C PRO A 173 19.88 -19.38 18.00
N GLN A 174 19.53 -18.64 19.05
CA GLN A 174 19.13 -19.20 20.35
C GLN A 174 17.62 -19.13 20.50
N GLN A 175 16.93 -20.27 20.33
CA GLN A 175 15.47 -20.37 20.45
C GLN A 175 14.93 -19.83 21.80
N ALA A 176 15.68 -19.99 22.88
CA ALA A 176 15.29 -19.46 24.19
C ALA A 176 15.13 -17.92 24.17
N GLN A 177 15.89 -17.20 23.34
CA GLN A 177 15.75 -15.74 23.20
C GLN A 177 14.55 -15.36 22.33
N THR A 178 14.28 -16.12 21.27
CA THR A 178 13.08 -16.00 20.45
C THR A 178 11.80 -16.16 21.29
N GLY A 179 11.74 -17.20 22.11
CA GLY A 179 10.63 -17.43 23.03
C GLY A 179 10.46 -16.31 24.05
N LYS A 180 11.57 -15.81 24.62
CA LYS A 180 11.54 -14.67 25.56
C LYS A 180 11.01 -13.40 24.89
N LEU A 181 11.49 -13.06 23.70
CA LEU A 181 11.00 -11.88 22.95
C LEU A 181 9.52 -12.03 22.63
N PHE A 182 9.09 -13.21 22.17
CA PHE A 182 7.68 -13.47 21.89
C PHE A 182 6.81 -13.28 23.13
N LYS A 183 7.27 -13.78 24.29
CA LYS A 183 6.59 -13.57 25.57
C LYS A 183 6.52 -12.10 25.99
N ASP A 184 7.60 -11.34 25.79
CA ASP A 184 7.61 -9.91 26.12
C ASP A 184 6.67 -9.09 25.21
N ILE A 185 6.34 -9.58 24.02
CA ILE A 185 5.42 -8.91 23.09
C ILE A 185 3.97 -9.41 23.26
N TYR A 186 3.76 -10.72 23.29
CA TYR A 186 2.44 -11.37 23.29
C TYR A 186 1.93 -11.73 24.70
N GLY A 187 2.75 -11.54 25.74
CA GLY A 187 2.44 -11.91 27.12
C GLY A 187 2.42 -13.42 27.34
N ASP A 188 1.53 -13.88 28.21
CA ASP A 188 1.32 -15.31 28.44
C ASP A 188 0.67 -15.95 27.21
N HIS A 189 1.47 -16.69 26.44
CA HIS A 189 1.02 -17.44 25.25
C HIS A 189 1.01 -18.95 25.51
N PRO A 190 0.16 -19.71 24.81
CA PRO A 190 0.02 -21.16 24.99
C PRO A 190 1.03 -21.98 24.16
N LEU A 191 1.80 -21.33 23.28
CA LEU A 191 2.68 -22.02 22.33
C LEU A 191 3.97 -22.51 23.00
N PRO A 192 4.43 -23.75 22.71
CA PRO A 192 5.77 -24.20 23.07
C PRO A 192 6.86 -23.35 22.38
N GLU A 193 7.94 -23.03 23.09
CA GLU A 193 9.02 -22.15 22.58
C GLU A 193 9.65 -22.66 21.29
N GLU A 194 9.80 -23.98 21.14
CA GLU A 194 10.40 -24.59 19.96
C GLU A 194 9.58 -24.40 18.67
N GLN A 195 8.28 -24.10 18.82
CA GLN A 195 7.35 -23.85 17.71
C GLN A 195 7.37 -22.38 17.26
N ILE A 196 7.99 -21.49 18.02
CA ILE A 196 8.08 -20.08 17.67
C ILE A 196 9.38 -19.87 16.90
N LYS A 197 9.24 -19.46 15.63
CA LYS A 197 10.36 -19.01 14.81
C LYS A 197 10.30 -17.49 14.65
N LEU A 198 11.42 -16.92 14.26
CA LEU A 198 11.63 -15.48 14.19
C LEU A 198 12.52 -15.14 12.99
N VAL A 199 12.01 -14.18 12.22
CA VAL A 199 12.77 -13.47 11.19
C VAL A 199 12.80 -11.99 11.58
N VAL A 200 13.99 -11.43 11.72
CA VAL A 200 14.20 -10.00 11.92
C VAL A 200 14.89 -9.47 10.68
N THR A 201 14.46 -8.29 10.24
CA THR A 201 15.05 -7.54 9.13
C THR A 201 15.42 -6.15 9.63
N SER A 202 15.96 -5.27 8.78
CA SER A 202 16.35 -3.93 9.24
C SER A 202 15.19 -3.07 9.73
N ASN A 203 13.96 -3.37 9.28
CA ASN A 203 12.78 -2.55 9.55
C ASN A 203 11.53 -3.35 9.96
N LEU A 204 11.57 -4.68 10.01
CA LEU A 204 10.42 -5.51 10.41
C LEU A 204 10.84 -6.77 11.20
N VAL A 205 9.94 -7.24 12.06
CA VAL A 205 10.06 -8.42 12.93
C VAL A 205 8.87 -9.36 12.68
N PHE A 206 9.14 -10.59 12.26
CA PHE A 206 8.12 -11.59 11.94
C PHE A 206 8.27 -12.80 12.85
N PHE A 207 7.24 -13.09 13.64
CA PHE A 207 7.11 -14.38 14.30
C PHE A 207 6.44 -15.37 13.36
N CYS A 208 7.12 -16.46 13.06
CA CYS A 208 6.61 -17.48 12.17
C CYS A 208 6.06 -18.63 13.00
N LEU A 209 4.73 -18.83 12.95
CA LEU A 209 4.01 -19.75 13.83
C LEU A 209 3.33 -20.86 13.02
N PRO A 210 3.25 -22.09 13.55
CA PRO A 210 2.73 -23.24 12.82
C PRO A 210 1.20 -23.28 12.84
N PHE A 211 0.57 -22.45 12.02
CA PHE A 211 -0.87 -22.49 11.77
C PHE A 211 -1.16 -22.47 10.27
N ASP A 212 -2.32 -23.02 9.90
CA ASP A 212 -2.84 -22.95 8.53
C ASP A 212 -3.45 -21.57 8.26
N GLU A 213 -3.04 -20.89 7.18
CA GLU A 213 -3.42 -19.51 6.87
C GLU A 213 -4.95 -19.32 6.65
N LYS A 214 -5.67 -20.38 6.24
CA LYS A 214 -7.09 -20.31 5.89
C LYS A 214 -8.00 -20.67 7.05
N THR A 215 -7.59 -21.69 7.81
CA THR A 215 -8.40 -22.28 8.88
C THR A 215 -7.95 -21.86 10.27
N PHE A 216 -6.72 -21.32 10.42
CA PHE A 216 -6.08 -20.96 11.69
C PHE A 216 -6.00 -22.13 12.67
N ASN A 217 -5.99 -23.35 12.15
CA ASN A 217 -5.74 -24.55 12.93
C ASN A 217 -4.24 -24.72 13.17
N ALA A 218 -3.89 -25.36 14.28
CA ALA A 218 -2.52 -25.73 14.58
C ALA A 218 -1.97 -26.73 13.54
N ASP A 219 -0.73 -26.51 13.15
CA ASP A 219 -0.06 -27.23 12.07
C ASP A 219 1.38 -27.59 12.47
N PHE A 220 1.49 -28.27 13.61
CA PHE A 220 2.75 -28.80 14.11
C PHE A 220 2.59 -30.17 14.75
N ASP A 221 3.67 -30.93 14.70
CA ASP A 221 3.74 -32.25 15.30
C ASP A 221 3.45 -32.17 16.80
N ASN A 222 2.71 -33.17 17.30
CA ASN A 222 2.36 -33.31 18.72
C ASN A 222 1.32 -32.33 19.26
N PHE A 223 0.64 -31.52 18.43
CA PHE A 223 -0.52 -30.73 18.89
C PHE A 223 -1.56 -31.61 19.60
N ASP A 224 -1.87 -32.79 19.05
CA ASP A 224 -2.78 -33.77 19.65
C ASP A 224 -2.31 -34.34 21.00
N LYS A 225 -1.01 -34.17 21.32
CA LYS A 225 -0.42 -34.63 22.59
C LYS A 225 -0.42 -33.55 23.66
N LEU A 226 -0.72 -32.29 23.32
CA LEU A 226 -0.93 -31.22 24.29
C LEU A 226 -2.14 -31.53 25.18
N SER A 227 -2.23 -30.90 26.35
CA SER A 227 -3.42 -31.07 27.18
C SER A 227 -4.65 -30.47 26.48
N PRO A 228 -5.88 -30.96 26.74
CA PRO A 228 -7.09 -30.38 26.14
C PRO A 228 -7.29 -28.89 26.45
N LYS A 229 -6.67 -28.39 27.53
CA LYS A 229 -6.66 -26.97 27.84
C LYS A 229 -5.71 -26.24 26.87
N ASP A 230 -4.47 -26.68 26.76
CA ASP A 230 -3.45 -26.01 25.93
C ASP A 230 -3.81 -26.05 24.43
N GLN A 231 -4.46 -27.12 23.97
CA GLN A 231 -5.01 -27.18 22.60
C GLN A 231 -6.04 -26.08 22.35
N ARG A 232 -6.98 -25.90 23.28
CA ARG A 232 -8.01 -24.84 23.17
C ARG A 232 -7.38 -23.46 23.25
N ASP A 233 -6.49 -23.24 24.21
CA ASP A 233 -5.83 -21.95 24.40
C ASP A 233 -4.99 -21.60 23.15
N THR A 234 -4.31 -22.58 22.54
CA THR A 234 -3.57 -22.41 21.28
C THR A 234 -4.46 -22.03 20.11
N LEU A 235 -5.56 -22.76 19.90
CA LEU A 235 -6.50 -22.44 18.82
C LEU A 235 -7.17 -21.08 19.04
N ASP A 236 -7.47 -20.71 20.28
CA ASP A 236 -8.04 -19.40 20.60
C ASP A 236 -7.01 -18.27 20.41
N PHE A 237 -5.73 -18.53 20.67
CA PHE A 237 -4.64 -17.63 20.30
C PHE A 237 -4.57 -17.44 18.78
N PHE A 238 -4.58 -18.52 18.00
CA PHE A 238 -4.56 -18.42 16.53
C PHE A 238 -5.79 -17.74 15.94
N LYS A 239 -6.98 -17.95 16.51
CA LYS A 239 -8.19 -17.21 16.09
C LYS A 239 -8.09 -15.72 16.35
N LYS A 240 -7.40 -15.27 17.39
CA LYS A 240 -7.17 -13.83 17.65
C LYS A 240 -6.30 -13.20 16.57
N LEU A 241 -5.33 -13.95 16.02
CA LEU A 241 -4.50 -13.49 14.89
C LEU A 241 -5.35 -13.13 13.67
N ASN A 242 -6.45 -13.83 13.42
CA ASN A 242 -7.34 -13.59 12.27
C ASN A 242 -8.30 -12.40 12.46
N SER A 243 -8.34 -11.76 13.63
CA SER A 243 -9.34 -10.72 13.89
C SER A 243 -8.93 -9.37 13.31
N PHE A 244 -9.27 -9.12 12.04
CA PHE A 244 -9.08 -7.81 11.42
C PHE A 244 -10.12 -6.79 11.88
N LYS A 245 -9.67 -5.58 12.25
CA LYS A 245 -10.43 -4.45 12.75
C LYS A 245 -9.94 -3.17 12.06
N GLN A 246 -10.82 -2.17 12.00
CA GLN A 246 -10.53 -0.91 11.32
C GLN A 246 -9.29 -0.20 11.88
N ASP A 247 -9.05 -0.28 13.18
CA ASP A 247 -7.90 0.36 13.81
C ASP A 247 -6.57 -0.27 13.36
N GLN A 248 -6.55 -1.52 12.92
CA GLN A 248 -5.32 -2.16 12.45
C GLN A 248 -4.77 -1.58 11.14
N PHE A 249 -5.53 -0.76 10.41
CA PHE A 249 -4.95 0.02 9.31
C PHE A 249 -3.85 0.98 9.79
N SER A 250 -3.81 1.35 11.07
CA SER A 250 -2.72 2.18 11.60
C SER A 250 -1.41 1.43 11.82
N HIS A 251 -1.37 0.12 11.58
CA HIS A 251 -0.21 -0.73 11.83
C HIS A 251 0.56 -1.09 10.54
N PHE A 252 0.14 -0.60 9.37
CA PHE A 252 0.83 -0.87 8.09
C PHE A 252 2.36 -0.68 8.21
N PRO A 253 3.20 -1.60 7.71
CA PRO A 253 2.88 -2.69 6.79
C PRO A 253 2.38 -3.97 7.45
N VAL A 254 2.25 -4.00 8.79
CA VAL A 254 1.83 -5.18 9.52
C VAL A 254 0.39 -5.06 10.02
N PHE A 255 -0.44 -6.08 9.81
CA PHE A 255 -1.84 -6.06 10.27
C PHE A 255 -2.07 -6.92 11.52
N GLY A 256 -1.18 -6.78 12.51
CA GLY A 256 -1.21 -7.53 13.77
C GLY A 256 -2.29 -7.06 14.74
N PHE A 257 -2.78 -7.95 15.60
CA PHE A 257 -3.80 -7.63 16.64
C PHE A 257 -3.23 -7.01 17.90
N ILE A 258 -1.90 -7.08 18.08
CA ILE A 258 -1.21 -6.54 19.25
C ILE A 258 -1.13 -5.03 19.15
N LYS A 259 -1.26 -4.41 20.33
CA LYS A 259 -0.97 -3.00 20.53
C LYS A 259 0.24 -2.87 21.45
N GLY A 260 1.09 -1.88 21.21
CA GLY A 260 2.33 -1.65 21.94
C GLY A 260 2.09 -1.50 23.44
N GLU A 261 0.94 -0.96 23.85
CA GLU A 261 0.58 -0.81 25.26
C GLU A 261 0.36 -2.14 25.98
N MET A 262 0.22 -3.25 25.23
CA MET A 262 0.13 -4.61 25.77
C MET A 262 1.50 -5.28 25.94
N MET A 263 2.56 -4.71 25.37
CA MET A 263 3.91 -5.26 25.44
C MET A 263 4.55 -4.99 26.81
N ASN A 264 5.57 -5.77 27.16
CA ASN A 264 6.28 -5.66 28.43
C ASN A 264 6.90 -4.24 28.60
N PRO A 265 6.48 -3.44 29.60
CA PRO A 265 7.02 -2.10 29.82
C PRO A 265 8.54 -2.06 30.07
N GLU A 266 9.09 -3.11 30.66
CA GLU A 266 10.55 -3.22 30.89
C GLU A 266 11.31 -3.33 29.57
N MET A 267 10.77 -4.08 28.59
CA MET A 267 11.34 -4.16 27.24
C MET A 267 11.36 -2.77 26.59
N ILE A 268 10.23 -2.05 26.64
CA ILE A 268 10.10 -0.70 26.07
C ILE A 268 11.11 0.26 26.71
N SER A 269 11.20 0.28 28.05
CA SER A 269 12.12 1.16 28.77
C SER A 269 13.59 0.85 28.47
N ASN A 270 13.93 -0.44 28.30
CA ASN A 270 15.29 -0.85 27.92
C ASN A 270 15.63 -0.44 26.47
N ILE A 271 14.68 -0.54 25.52
CA ILE A 271 14.85 -0.04 24.15
C ILE A 271 15.05 1.48 24.17
N ALA A 272 14.23 2.21 24.94
CA ALA A 272 14.35 3.66 25.11
C ALA A 272 15.72 4.08 25.66
N SER A 273 16.20 3.36 26.67
CA SER A 273 17.53 3.59 27.26
C SER A 273 18.68 3.37 26.26
N LEU A 274 18.58 2.33 25.41
CA LEU A 274 19.61 2.04 24.41
C LEU A 274 19.62 3.01 23.23
N THR A 275 18.45 3.49 22.81
CA THR A 275 18.28 4.30 21.60
C THR A 275 18.23 5.80 21.87
N GLY A 276 17.86 6.19 23.08
CA GLY A 276 17.50 7.57 23.43
C GLY A 276 16.14 8.00 22.88
N ILE A 277 15.34 7.09 22.32
CA ILE A 277 13.99 7.36 21.79
C ILE A 277 12.99 7.35 22.95
N ASN A 278 11.95 8.18 22.86
CA ASN A 278 10.89 8.22 23.85
C ASN A 278 10.05 6.92 23.87
N GLU A 279 9.66 6.45 25.05
CA GLU A 279 8.87 5.22 25.23
C GLU A 279 7.52 5.23 24.50
N THR A 280 6.83 6.38 24.43
CA THR A 280 5.56 6.52 23.68
C THR A 280 5.79 6.30 22.19
N LEU A 281 6.84 6.92 21.62
CA LEU A 281 7.17 6.73 20.22
C LEU A 281 7.57 5.27 19.94
N ILE A 282 8.38 4.65 20.81
CA ILE A 282 8.70 3.21 20.67
C ILE A 282 7.43 2.35 20.69
N THR A 283 6.50 2.65 21.59
CA THR A 283 5.23 1.93 21.70
C THR A 283 4.39 2.07 20.43
N GLU A 284 4.33 3.28 19.86
CA GLU A 284 3.63 3.56 18.61
C GLU A 284 4.25 2.81 17.44
N GLU A 285 5.58 2.90 17.27
CA GLU A 285 6.32 2.24 16.18
C GLU A 285 6.27 0.71 16.28
N LEU A 286 6.35 0.13 17.48
CA LEU A 286 6.29 -1.34 17.62
C LEU A 286 4.99 -1.96 17.09
N ASN A 287 3.91 -1.17 16.97
CA ASN A 287 2.68 -1.62 16.31
C ASN A 287 2.87 -1.89 14.82
N SER A 288 3.73 -1.13 14.14
CA SER A 288 4.00 -1.27 12.70
C SER A 288 5.26 -2.08 12.37
N LEU A 289 6.01 -2.51 13.40
CA LEU A 289 7.25 -3.27 13.21
C LEU A 289 7.10 -4.78 13.41
N VAL A 290 6.11 -5.24 14.18
CA VAL A 290 6.01 -6.64 14.61
C VAL A 290 4.74 -7.31 14.07
N THR A 291 4.89 -8.49 13.48
CA THR A 291 3.75 -9.30 13.04
C THR A 291 3.97 -10.80 13.21
N VAL A 292 2.95 -11.57 12.87
CA VAL A 292 2.96 -13.02 12.83
C VAL A 292 2.63 -13.50 11.43
N LEU A 293 3.41 -14.47 10.94
CA LEU A 293 3.20 -15.16 9.67
C LEU A 293 2.95 -16.66 9.90
N PRO A 294 2.14 -17.31 9.03
CA PRO A 294 2.02 -18.76 9.04
C PRO A 294 3.31 -19.43 8.53
N LEU A 295 3.85 -20.35 9.31
CA LEU A 295 5.18 -20.95 9.12
C LEU A 295 5.40 -21.58 7.73
N LYS A 296 4.37 -22.20 7.15
CA LYS A 296 4.48 -22.91 5.87
C LYS A 296 4.61 -21.99 4.65
N VAL A 297 4.24 -20.73 4.78
CA VAL A 297 4.18 -19.75 3.68
C VAL A 297 5.03 -18.51 3.97
N VAL A 298 5.95 -18.59 4.93
CA VAL A 298 6.79 -17.46 5.36
C VAL A 298 7.53 -16.81 4.19
N ASP A 299 8.20 -17.60 3.34
CA ASP A 299 8.98 -17.07 2.22
C ASP A 299 8.12 -16.19 1.28
N LYS A 300 6.87 -16.61 1.01
CA LYS A 300 5.89 -15.85 0.23
C LYS A 300 5.68 -14.44 0.78
N TYR A 301 5.48 -14.33 2.09
CA TYR A 301 5.22 -13.06 2.76
C TYR A 301 6.48 -12.23 2.97
N LEU A 302 7.64 -12.85 3.24
CA LEU A 302 8.87 -12.10 3.49
C LEU A 302 9.25 -11.22 2.30
N LEU A 303 9.22 -11.72 1.06
CA LEU A 303 9.61 -10.87 -0.08
C LEU A 303 8.59 -9.76 -0.32
N HIS A 304 7.31 -10.11 -0.24
CA HIS A 304 6.21 -9.19 -0.48
C HIS A 304 6.17 -8.07 0.59
N ASP A 305 6.22 -8.44 1.86
CA ASP A 305 6.05 -7.48 2.96
C ASP A 305 7.36 -6.74 3.26
N VAL A 306 8.49 -7.45 3.32
CA VAL A 306 9.78 -6.81 3.66
C VAL A 306 10.25 -5.94 2.51
N TRP A 307 10.21 -6.43 1.27
CA TRP A 307 10.79 -5.72 0.14
C TRP A 307 9.77 -5.03 -0.74
N GLY A 308 8.54 -5.52 -0.80
CA GLY A 308 7.45 -4.81 -1.45
C GLY A 308 6.97 -3.65 -0.59
N HIS A 309 6.55 -3.90 0.65
CA HIS A 309 5.98 -2.88 1.53
C HIS A 309 6.99 -2.15 2.43
N GLY A 310 8.14 -2.73 2.75
CA GLY A 310 9.09 -2.14 3.70
C GLY A 310 9.57 -0.74 3.30
N TRP A 311 9.92 -0.51 2.03
CA TRP A 311 10.27 0.84 1.56
C TRP A 311 9.05 1.75 1.41
N GLN A 312 7.88 1.21 1.09
CA GLN A 312 6.66 2.01 1.00
C GLN A 312 6.34 2.61 2.37
N ALA A 313 6.46 1.81 3.43
CA ALA A 313 6.22 2.24 4.79
C ALA A 313 7.32 3.15 5.35
N SER A 314 8.60 2.82 5.08
CA SER A 314 9.74 3.50 5.72
C SER A 314 10.32 4.66 4.93
N LEU A 315 10.10 4.72 3.62
CA LEU A 315 10.74 5.69 2.72
C LEU A 315 9.77 6.55 1.91
N LEU A 316 8.46 6.34 2.09
CA LEU A 316 7.37 7.10 1.49
C LEU A 316 6.25 7.32 2.53
N ASP A 317 5.23 8.09 2.18
CA ASP A 317 4.09 8.38 3.08
C ASP A 317 2.98 7.29 3.11
N PHE A 318 3.22 6.08 2.58
CA PHE A 318 2.18 5.05 2.50
C PHE A 318 1.64 4.68 3.89
N GLU A 319 2.50 4.50 4.90
CA GLU A 319 2.06 4.19 6.28
C GLU A 319 1.06 5.24 6.80
N LYS A 320 1.35 6.53 6.60
CA LYS A 320 0.45 7.61 7.03
C LYS A 320 -0.86 7.61 6.27
N MET A 321 -0.84 7.24 4.98
CA MET A 321 -2.08 7.09 4.21
C MET A 321 -2.92 5.91 4.72
N TYR A 322 -2.30 4.77 5.03
CA TYR A 322 -2.98 3.63 5.67
C TYR A 322 -3.55 4.02 7.04
N GLN A 323 -2.78 4.71 7.89
CA GLN A 323 -3.27 5.24 9.18
C GLN A 323 -4.51 6.14 9.01
N LYS A 324 -4.59 6.94 7.94
CA LYS A 324 -5.80 7.73 7.65
C LYS A 324 -7.01 6.86 7.35
N ILE A 325 -6.86 5.67 6.75
CA ILE A 325 -7.97 4.74 6.52
C ILE A 325 -8.61 4.33 7.86
N ALA A 326 -7.82 4.14 8.92
CA ALA A 326 -8.34 3.80 10.26
C ALA A 326 -9.40 4.82 10.74
N THR A 327 -9.27 6.09 10.33
CA THR A 327 -10.20 7.18 10.67
C THR A 327 -11.51 7.18 9.88
N PHE A 328 -11.64 6.39 8.81
CA PHE A 328 -12.83 6.41 7.94
C PHE A 328 -14.10 5.86 8.61
N ALA A 329 -14.00 5.32 9.82
CA ALA A 329 -15.17 4.98 10.62
C ALA A 329 -15.69 6.15 11.48
N GLN A 330 -14.96 7.26 11.58
CA GLN A 330 -15.34 8.42 12.39
C GLN A 330 -16.60 9.12 11.83
N PRO A 331 -17.44 9.73 12.70
CA PRO A 331 -18.56 10.57 12.27
C PRO A 331 -18.09 11.73 11.38
N PHE A 332 -18.90 12.13 10.39
CA PHE A 332 -18.53 13.19 9.46
C PHE A 332 -18.96 14.60 9.89
N ASP A 333 -19.57 14.74 11.06
CA ASP A 333 -20.21 15.98 11.52
C ASP A 333 -19.23 17.14 11.64
N GLU A 334 -18.00 16.84 12.06
CA GLU A 334 -16.93 17.82 12.30
C GLU A 334 -15.88 17.87 11.16
N ILE A 335 -16.09 17.09 10.09
CA ILE A 335 -15.12 17.00 9.00
C ILE A 335 -15.26 18.19 8.06
N LYS A 336 -14.14 18.86 7.79
CA LYS A 336 -14.00 19.79 6.67
C LYS A 336 -13.45 19.04 5.46
N THR A 337 -14.15 19.16 4.34
CA THR A 337 -13.68 18.66 3.03
C THR A 337 -12.56 19.55 2.48
N SER A 338 -11.85 19.08 1.47
CA SER A 338 -10.77 19.82 0.81
C SER A 338 -11.27 21.03 0.03
N SER A 339 -12.53 20.99 -0.44
CA SER A 339 -13.25 22.16 -0.97
C SER A 339 -13.66 23.14 0.14
N LYS A 340 -13.19 22.92 1.37
CA LYS A 340 -13.45 23.71 2.60
C LYS A 340 -14.92 23.72 3.01
N LYS A 341 -15.77 22.88 2.39
CA LYS A 341 -17.17 22.68 2.79
C LYS A 341 -17.23 21.83 4.05
N ASN A 342 -18.15 22.16 4.94
CA ASN A 342 -18.49 21.40 6.13
C ASN A 342 -20.02 21.19 6.20
N LEU A 343 -20.47 20.33 7.12
CA LEU A 343 -21.88 20.02 7.26
C LEU A 343 -22.75 21.26 7.57
N LEU A 344 -22.26 22.21 8.36
CA LEU A 344 -22.99 23.44 8.73
C LEU A 344 -23.23 24.36 7.51
N ASP A 345 -22.39 24.30 6.48
CA ASP A 345 -22.56 25.11 5.27
C ASP A 345 -23.89 24.78 4.54
N CYS A 346 -24.40 23.57 4.75
CA CYS A 346 -25.70 23.10 4.24
C CYS A 346 -26.90 23.79 4.92
N PHE A 347 -26.67 24.55 6.00
CA PHE A 347 -27.69 25.21 6.82
C PHE A 347 -27.55 26.73 6.92
N THR A 348 -26.50 27.32 6.31
CA THR A 348 -26.17 28.76 6.40
C THR A 348 -27.28 29.72 5.98
N GLN A 349 -28.20 29.28 5.12
CA GLN A 349 -29.37 30.04 4.66
C GLN A 349 -30.66 29.20 4.81
N GLY A 350 -30.68 28.33 5.83
CA GLY A 350 -31.62 27.21 5.90
C GLY A 350 -31.08 25.97 5.19
N TRP A 351 -31.81 24.87 5.34
CA TRP A 351 -31.47 23.57 4.76
C TRP A 351 -31.38 23.63 3.23
N ASN A 352 -30.29 23.10 2.67
CA ASN A 352 -30.07 23.00 1.24
C ASN A 352 -29.68 21.56 0.84
N ARG A 353 -30.59 20.90 0.11
CA ARG A 353 -30.47 19.52 -0.39
C ARG A 353 -29.22 19.31 -1.24
N ASP A 354 -28.99 20.20 -2.21
CA ASP A 354 -27.89 20.06 -3.18
C ASP A 354 -26.53 20.26 -2.51
N LYS A 355 -26.42 21.26 -1.62
CA LYS A 355 -25.20 21.47 -0.82
C LYS A 355 -24.86 20.26 0.05
N PHE A 356 -25.86 19.59 0.64
CA PHE A 356 -25.62 18.39 1.42
C PHE A 356 -25.18 17.21 0.54
N ARG A 357 -25.82 17.03 -0.63
CA ARG A 357 -25.39 16.04 -1.62
C ARG A 357 -23.94 16.27 -2.04
N ASP A 358 -23.58 17.50 -2.37
CA ASP A 358 -22.23 17.88 -2.79
C ASP A 358 -21.21 17.69 -1.65
N PHE A 359 -21.58 18.03 -0.41
CA PHE A 359 -20.74 17.78 0.77
C PHE A 359 -20.43 16.29 0.93
N LEU A 360 -21.42 15.40 0.78
CA LEU A 360 -21.20 13.95 0.89
C LEU A 360 -20.34 13.39 -0.26
N ILE A 361 -20.51 13.92 -1.47
CA ILE A 361 -19.69 13.56 -2.62
C ILE A 361 -18.24 13.99 -2.37
N ASP A 362 -18.01 15.27 -2.02
CA ASP A 362 -16.68 15.83 -1.73
C ASP A 362 -16.00 15.04 -0.60
N LEU A 363 -16.72 14.76 0.49
CA LEU A 363 -16.23 13.98 1.62
C LEU A 363 -15.75 12.59 1.22
N THR A 364 -16.47 11.93 0.31
CA THR A 364 -16.16 10.57 -0.15
C THR A 364 -15.01 10.58 -1.14
N LEU A 365 -14.98 11.55 -2.06
CA LEU A 365 -13.90 11.71 -3.04
C LEU A 365 -12.57 12.11 -2.41
N ASP A 366 -12.59 12.92 -1.34
CA ASP A 366 -11.39 13.24 -0.57
C ASP A 366 -10.70 12.02 0.04
N LYS A 367 -11.48 10.97 0.30
CA LYS A 367 -11.00 9.70 0.84
C LYS A 367 -10.52 8.74 -0.23
N LEU A 368 -10.92 8.95 -1.48
CA LEU A 368 -10.62 8.03 -2.58
C LEU A 368 -9.14 7.76 -2.79
N PRO A 369 -8.24 8.75 -2.95
CA PRO A 369 -6.81 8.46 -3.16
C PRO A 369 -6.20 7.73 -1.97
N ILE A 370 -6.56 8.11 -0.75
CA ILE A 370 -6.10 7.47 0.49
C ILE A 370 -6.60 6.02 0.57
N ALA A 371 -7.86 5.78 0.22
CA ALA A 371 -8.45 4.46 0.20
C ALA A 371 -7.80 3.56 -0.86
N MET A 372 -7.36 4.14 -1.98
CA MET A 372 -6.76 3.44 -3.10
C MET A 372 -5.26 3.21 -2.94
N THR A 373 -4.60 3.90 -2.02
CA THR A 373 -3.18 3.67 -1.67
C THR A 373 -2.85 2.19 -1.48
N PRO A 374 -3.66 1.37 -0.76
CA PRO A 374 -3.37 -0.05 -0.60
C PRO A 374 -3.39 -0.84 -1.89
N VAL A 375 -4.37 -0.61 -2.76
CA VAL A 375 -4.45 -1.30 -4.05
C VAL A 375 -3.19 -1.03 -4.87
N PHE A 376 -2.70 0.22 -4.87
CA PHE A 376 -1.48 0.57 -5.56
C PHE A 376 -0.23 0.00 -4.87
N ALA A 377 -0.19 -0.02 -3.53
CA ALA A 377 0.88 -0.63 -2.74
C ALA A 377 1.09 -2.11 -3.09
N GLU A 378 -0.01 -2.88 -3.17
CA GLU A 378 -0.02 -4.30 -3.56
C GLU A 378 0.52 -4.49 -4.99
N MET A 379 0.10 -3.65 -5.94
CA MET A 379 0.65 -3.70 -7.31
C MET A 379 2.16 -3.53 -7.33
N LEU A 380 2.70 -2.59 -6.54
CA LEU A 380 4.14 -2.34 -6.49
C LEU A 380 4.89 -3.47 -5.77
N ALA A 381 4.30 -4.06 -4.72
CA ALA A 381 4.86 -5.20 -4.01
C ALA A 381 4.89 -6.47 -4.86
N ASP A 382 3.84 -6.70 -5.68
CA ASP A 382 3.81 -7.80 -6.65
C ASP A 382 4.95 -7.72 -7.68
N ILE A 383 5.33 -6.51 -8.11
CA ILE A 383 6.43 -6.33 -9.07
C ILE A 383 7.76 -6.78 -8.44
N THR A 384 7.96 -6.50 -7.15
CA THR A 384 9.14 -6.96 -6.39
C THR A 384 9.20 -8.48 -6.30
N GLU A 385 8.07 -9.14 -6.01
CA GLU A 385 7.98 -10.61 -5.99
C GLU A 385 8.27 -11.19 -7.38
N TYR A 386 7.67 -10.61 -8.42
CA TYR A 386 7.87 -11.09 -9.78
C TYR A 386 9.31 -10.94 -10.25
N LYS A 387 9.96 -9.80 -9.95
CA LYS A 387 11.38 -9.57 -10.21
C LYS A 387 12.23 -10.66 -9.56
N PHE A 388 11.97 -11.01 -8.30
CA PHE A 388 12.70 -12.07 -7.61
C PHE A 388 12.53 -13.42 -8.30
N ILE A 389 11.29 -13.79 -8.66
CA ILE A 389 11.00 -15.06 -9.36
C ILE A 389 11.71 -15.13 -10.72
N GLU A 390 11.76 -14.02 -11.47
CA GLU A 390 12.47 -13.94 -12.75
C GLU A 390 13.99 -14.15 -12.55
N GLN A 391 14.56 -13.56 -11.50
CA GLN A 391 16.00 -13.65 -11.19
C GLN A 391 16.41 -14.99 -10.58
N HIS A 392 15.49 -15.66 -9.85
CA HIS A 392 15.73 -16.92 -9.15
C HIS A 392 14.66 -17.99 -9.47
N PRO A 393 14.59 -18.51 -10.71
CA PRO A 393 13.56 -19.47 -11.11
C PRO A 393 13.56 -20.78 -10.30
N ASP A 394 14.71 -21.16 -9.74
CA ASP A 394 14.88 -22.35 -8.90
C ASP A 394 14.26 -22.19 -7.49
N LEU A 395 14.12 -20.94 -7.03
CA LEU A 395 13.51 -20.58 -5.75
C LEU A 395 12.00 -20.28 -5.87
N ALA A 396 11.48 -20.11 -7.08
CA ALA A 396 10.07 -19.82 -7.33
C ALA A 396 9.08 -20.80 -6.66
N LYS A 397 9.48 -22.06 -6.46
CA LYS A 397 8.68 -23.09 -5.74
C LYS A 397 8.46 -22.80 -4.26
N HIS A 398 9.28 -21.92 -3.66
CA HIS A 398 9.13 -21.47 -2.27
C HIS A 398 8.23 -20.24 -2.14
N MET A 399 7.94 -19.59 -3.29
CA MET A 399 7.09 -18.41 -3.42
C MET A 399 5.70 -18.80 -3.93
N GLU A 400 5.06 -19.77 -3.28
CA GLU A 400 3.72 -20.19 -3.70
C GLU A 400 2.73 -19.04 -3.55
N SER A 401 2.14 -18.61 -4.65
CA SER A 401 1.13 -17.56 -4.68
C SER A 401 -0.26 -18.15 -4.86
N SER A 402 -1.24 -17.54 -4.19
CA SER A 402 -2.67 -17.83 -4.39
C SER A 402 -3.22 -17.23 -5.69
N SER A 403 -2.43 -16.38 -6.36
CA SER A 403 -2.83 -15.78 -7.64
C SER A 403 -2.68 -16.76 -8.80
N ALA A 404 -3.66 -16.71 -9.70
CA ALA A 404 -3.58 -17.34 -11.01
C ALA A 404 -2.48 -16.70 -11.89
N PHE A 405 -2.10 -15.45 -11.64
CA PHE A 405 -1.10 -14.68 -12.39
C PHE A 405 0.26 -14.57 -11.68
N LYS A 406 0.66 -15.62 -10.94
CA LYS A 406 1.95 -15.67 -10.21
C LYS A 406 3.20 -15.38 -11.03
N ASN A 407 3.13 -15.51 -12.36
CA ASN A 407 4.23 -15.23 -13.29
C ASN A 407 4.02 -13.91 -14.05
N MET A 408 3.33 -12.94 -13.44
CA MET A 408 3.18 -11.59 -13.97
C MET A 408 3.64 -10.55 -12.94
N PRO A 409 4.08 -9.36 -13.38
CA PRO A 409 4.43 -8.26 -12.50
C PRO A 409 3.33 -7.83 -11.52
N VAL A 410 2.06 -8.07 -11.84
CA VAL A 410 0.92 -7.68 -10.99
C VAL A 410 -0.12 -8.79 -10.98
N LYS A 411 -0.61 -9.16 -9.80
CA LYS A 411 -1.58 -10.24 -9.58
C LYS A 411 -3.00 -9.72 -9.64
N MET A 412 -3.45 -9.37 -10.85
CA MET A 412 -4.73 -8.69 -11.07
C MET A 412 -5.96 -9.41 -10.53
N ASP A 413 -5.94 -10.74 -10.38
CA ASP A 413 -7.03 -11.50 -9.79
C ASP A 413 -7.21 -11.22 -8.29
N LEU A 414 -6.12 -11.02 -7.55
CA LEU A 414 -6.19 -10.65 -6.13
C LEU A 414 -6.73 -9.21 -5.97
N LEU A 415 -6.26 -8.30 -6.82
CA LEU A 415 -6.65 -6.89 -6.80
C LEU A 415 -8.14 -6.63 -7.04
N VAL A 416 -8.88 -7.55 -7.69
CA VAL A 416 -10.34 -7.42 -7.87
C VAL A 416 -11.05 -7.24 -6.53
N ASN A 417 -10.64 -8.03 -5.53
CA ASN A 417 -11.25 -7.98 -4.21
C ASN A 417 -10.80 -6.73 -3.45
N ASP A 418 -9.52 -6.37 -3.55
CA ASP A 418 -8.95 -5.19 -2.90
C ASP A 418 -9.58 -3.90 -3.43
N LEU A 419 -9.71 -3.75 -4.75
CA LEU A 419 -10.41 -2.63 -5.38
C LEU A 419 -11.80 -2.43 -4.79
N SER A 420 -12.61 -3.49 -4.75
CA SER A 420 -13.96 -3.44 -4.19
C SER A 420 -13.96 -3.14 -2.69
N PHE A 421 -13.09 -3.78 -1.93
CA PHE A 421 -13.00 -3.64 -0.47
C PHE A 421 -12.56 -2.23 -0.05
N TYR A 422 -11.48 -1.72 -0.67
CA TYR A 422 -10.91 -0.43 -0.36
C TYR A 422 -11.75 0.72 -0.91
N PHE A 423 -12.33 0.58 -2.11
CA PHE A 423 -13.26 1.57 -2.64
C PHE A 423 -14.46 1.71 -1.70
N HIS A 424 -14.94 0.58 -1.16
CA HIS A 424 -15.99 0.61 -0.16
C HIS A 424 -15.58 1.39 1.10
N GLN A 425 -14.31 1.48 1.50
CA GLN A 425 -13.92 2.27 2.67
C GLN A 425 -14.19 3.78 2.51
N THR A 426 -14.17 4.31 1.27
CA THR A 426 -14.36 5.76 1.00
C THR A 426 -15.68 6.30 1.55
N ALA A 427 -16.78 5.59 1.29
CA ALA A 427 -18.12 5.97 1.74
C ALA A 427 -18.50 5.37 3.11
N LYS A 428 -17.54 4.80 3.85
CA LYS A 428 -17.80 4.16 5.15
C LYS A 428 -18.42 5.09 6.20
N PRO A 429 -18.00 6.36 6.36
CA PRO A 429 -18.64 7.26 7.31
C PRO A 429 -20.14 7.42 7.02
N VAL A 430 -20.46 7.63 5.73
CA VAL A 430 -21.83 7.85 5.24
C VAL A 430 -22.68 6.61 5.46
N ARG A 431 -22.19 5.42 5.09
CA ARG A 431 -22.93 4.17 5.31
C ARG A 431 -23.19 3.87 6.78
N LEU A 432 -22.17 4.02 7.62
CA LEU A 432 -22.32 3.81 9.07
C LEU A 432 -23.34 4.77 9.67
N TRP A 433 -23.36 6.02 9.21
CA TRP A 433 -24.36 7.00 9.60
C TRP A 433 -25.77 6.60 9.13
N CYS A 434 -25.93 6.17 7.88
CA CYS A 434 -27.21 5.67 7.36
C CYS A 434 -27.75 4.48 8.16
N SER A 435 -26.87 3.58 8.62
CA SER A 435 -27.25 2.36 9.34
C SER A 435 -27.38 2.51 10.87
N SER A 436 -27.10 3.70 11.43
CA SER A 436 -27.00 3.89 12.88
C SER A 436 -27.82 5.08 13.38
N GLY A 437 -28.92 4.80 14.07
CA GLY A 437 -29.74 5.83 14.72
C GLY A 437 -29.00 6.63 15.80
N SER A 438 -28.00 6.03 16.45
CA SER A 438 -27.17 6.76 17.43
C SER A 438 -26.31 7.82 16.74
N ARG A 439 -25.64 7.48 15.63
CA ARG A 439 -24.86 8.45 14.84
C ARG A 439 -25.74 9.57 14.27
N GLN A 440 -26.93 9.23 13.79
CA GLN A 440 -27.91 10.23 13.32
C GLN A 440 -28.33 11.20 14.43
N THR A 441 -28.50 10.68 15.65
CA THR A 441 -28.83 11.49 16.83
C THR A 441 -27.65 12.38 17.23
N GLU A 442 -26.42 11.88 17.17
CA GLU A 442 -25.19 12.65 17.41
C GLU A 442 -25.06 13.81 16.42
N THR A 443 -25.25 13.58 15.11
CA THR A 443 -25.28 14.61 14.08
C THR A 443 -26.34 15.67 14.37
N LYS A 444 -27.56 15.26 14.72
CA LYS A 444 -28.64 16.18 15.08
C LYS A 444 -28.27 17.05 16.28
N ASN A 445 -27.68 16.45 17.32
CA ASN A 445 -27.21 17.17 18.50
C ASN A 445 -26.06 18.12 18.16
N TYR A 446 -25.15 17.73 17.27
CA TYR A 446 -24.09 18.59 16.75
C TYR A 446 -24.67 19.82 16.05
N LEU A 447 -25.63 19.64 15.13
CA LEU A 447 -26.29 20.73 14.40
C LEU A 447 -27.05 21.68 15.35
N HIS A 448 -27.80 21.15 16.31
CA HIS A 448 -28.50 21.96 17.31
C HIS A 448 -27.54 22.80 18.18
N ARG A 449 -26.40 22.23 18.60
CA ARG A 449 -25.37 22.98 19.35
C ARG A 449 -24.79 24.15 18.56
N HIS A 450 -24.86 24.10 17.23
CA HIS A 450 -24.38 25.15 16.32
C HIS A 450 -25.51 26.05 15.79
N GLY A 451 -26.69 26.04 16.44
CA GLY A 451 -27.78 26.98 16.13
C GLY A 451 -28.71 26.56 15.00
N VAL A 452 -28.63 25.31 14.52
CA VAL A 452 -29.60 24.78 13.54
C VAL A 452 -30.88 24.37 14.28
N GLU A 453 -31.97 25.11 14.08
CA GLU A 453 -33.25 24.87 14.78
C GLU A 453 -34.00 23.62 14.27
N SER A 454 -33.97 23.37 12.96
CA SER A 454 -34.68 22.26 12.32
C SER A 454 -33.72 21.42 11.48
N VAL A 455 -33.65 20.12 11.77
CA VAL A 455 -32.80 19.15 11.06
C VAL A 455 -33.71 18.18 10.29
N PRO A 456 -33.72 18.22 8.94
CA PRO A 456 -34.58 17.37 8.11
C PRO A 456 -33.95 15.97 7.95
N LEU A 457 -33.83 15.25 9.06
CA LEU A 457 -33.08 13.99 9.12
C LEU A 457 -33.56 12.94 8.11
N ALA A 458 -34.87 12.85 7.86
CA ALA A 458 -35.42 11.92 6.87
C ALA A 458 -34.93 12.22 5.45
N GLU A 459 -34.86 13.49 5.07
CA GLU A 459 -34.37 13.90 3.76
C GLU A 459 -32.85 13.73 3.65
N MET A 460 -32.11 14.09 4.70
CA MET A 460 -30.66 13.82 4.79
C MET A 460 -30.38 12.32 4.60
N LEU A 461 -31.16 11.45 5.22
CA LEU A 461 -31.03 10.00 5.11
C LEU A 461 -31.30 9.49 3.70
N GLU A 462 -32.31 10.03 3.02
CA GLU A 462 -32.61 9.71 1.62
C GLU A 462 -31.42 10.05 0.71
N ILE A 463 -30.88 11.27 0.84
CA ILE A 463 -29.73 11.74 0.03
C ILE A 463 -28.48 10.89 0.33
N ALA A 464 -28.16 10.67 1.60
CA ALA A 464 -26.99 9.90 2.01
C ALA A 464 -27.08 8.44 1.54
N SER A 465 -28.27 7.85 1.60
CA SER A 465 -28.52 6.51 1.06
C SER A 465 -28.35 6.48 -0.45
N HIS A 466 -28.85 7.49 -1.17
CA HIS A 466 -28.68 7.59 -2.62
C HIS A 466 -27.19 7.72 -3.01
N VAL A 467 -26.45 8.64 -2.37
CA VAL A 467 -25.01 8.83 -2.63
C VAL A 467 -24.25 7.53 -2.37
N SER A 468 -24.46 6.90 -1.21
CA SER A 468 -23.71 5.69 -0.83
C SER A 468 -24.07 4.43 -1.62
N SER A 469 -25.32 4.27 -2.07
CA SER A 469 -25.79 3.05 -2.76
C SER A 469 -25.76 3.12 -4.28
N ILE A 470 -25.75 4.32 -4.88
CA ILE A 470 -25.79 4.45 -6.35
C ILE A 470 -24.49 5.05 -6.88
N LEU A 471 -24.02 6.17 -6.33
CA LEU A 471 -22.82 6.83 -6.84
C LEU A 471 -21.54 6.08 -6.45
N PHE A 472 -21.53 5.51 -5.24
CA PHE A 472 -20.41 4.76 -4.68
C PHE A 472 -20.73 3.26 -4.52
N ASP A 473 -21.57 2.72 -5.41
CA ASP A 473 -21.73 1.26 -5.54
C ASP A 473 -20.38 0.63 -5.93
N ARG A 474 -20.07 -0.52 -5.35
CA ARG A 474 -18.83 -1.30 -5.58
C ARG A 474 -18.92 -2.27 -6.76
N ASN A 475 -20.00 -2.21 -7.53
CA ASN A 475 -20.20 -2.97 -8.74
C ASN A 475 -19.92 -2.09 -9.96
N LEU A 476 -19.54 -2.74 -11.05
CA LEU A 476 -19.42 -2.07 -12.34
C LEU A 476 -20.83 -1.67 -12.79
N VAL A 477 -20.99 -0.39 -13.13
CA VAL A 477 -22.24 0.16 -13.63
C VAL A 477 -21.90 1.00 -14.84
N TYR A 478 -22.49 0.63 -15.98
CA TYR A 478 -22.38 1.39 -17.21
C TYR A 478 -23.70 1.33 -18.00
N LYS A 479 -24.13 2.47 -18.54
CA LYS A 479 -25.36 2.62 -19.33
C LYS A 479 -25.07 3.33 -20.64
N ASN A 480 -25.49 2.74 -21.74
CA ASN A 480 -25.31 3.34 -23.06
C ASN A 480 -26.23 4.56 -23.24
N GLN A 481 -25.64 5.70 -23.62
CA GLN A 481 -26.30 6.98 -23.90
C GLN A 481 -25.98 7.46 -25.32
N GLY A 482 -25.85 6.54 -26.28
CA GLY A 482 -25.48 6.84 -27.66
C GLY A 482 -23.99 6.67 -27.91
N ASP A 483 -23.30 7.78 -28.20
CA ASP A 483 -21.85 7.81 -28.43
C ASP A 483 -21.03 7.73 -27.13
N ARG A 484 -21.69 7.86 -25.97
CA ARG A 484 -21.08 7.80 -24.64
C ARG A 484 -21.71 6.71 -23.76
N LEU A 485 -20.96 6.23 -22.76
CA LEU A 485 -21.45 5.37 -21.68
C LEU A 485 -21.42 6.16 -20.39
N GLN A 486 -22.57 6.27 -19.72
CA GLN A 486 -22.62 6.76 -18.35
C GLN A 486 -22.12 5.66 -17.40
N ILE A 487 -21.11 5.93 -16.58
CA ILE A 487 -20.49 5.01 -15.63
C ILE A 487 -20.52 5.56 -14.20
N ASN A 488 -20.40 4.67 -13.20
CA ASN A 488 -20.17 5.09 -11.81
C ASN A 488 -18.67 5.28 -11.49
N VAL A 489 -18.38 5.86 -10.33
CA VAL A 489 -17.00 6.14 -9.88
C VAL A 489 -16.19 4.86 -9.74
N PHE A 490 -16.80 3.75 -9.28
CA PHE A 490 -16.09 2.48 -9.18
C PHE A 490 -15.62 1.95 -10.53
N SER A 491 -16.47 1.99 -11.56
CA SER A 491 -16.09 1.57 -12.92
C SER A 491 -14.93 2.41 -13.46
N ARG A 492 -14.92 3.72 -13.16
CA ARG A 492 -13.81 4.63 -13.52
C ARG A 492 -12.51 4.23 -12.82
N ILE A 493 -12.57 3.92 -11.53
CA ILE A 493 -11.41 3.45 -10.75
C ILE A 493 -10.89 2.12 -11.29
N VAL A 494 -11.78 1.18 -11.60
CA VAL A 494 -11.40 -0.11 -12.17
C VAL A 494 -10.69 0.09 -13.50
N LEU A 495 -11.24 0.90 -14.41
CA LEU A 495 -10.57 1.24 -15.67
C LEU A 495 -9.19 1.87 -15.44
N ASN A 496 -9.06 2.79 -14.49
CA ASN A 496 -7.79 3.42 -14.14
C ASN A 496 -6.74 2.38 -13.70
N TYR A 497 -7.10 1.46 -12.80
CA TYR A 497 -6.16 0.44 -12.32
C TYR A 497 -5.79 -0.60 -13.39
N PHE A 498 -6.69 -0.91 -14.33
CA PHE A 498 -6.33 -1.73 -15.50
C PHE A 498 -5.41 -0.97 -16.48
N ALA A 499 -5.56 0.34 -16.62
CA ALA A 499 -4.62 1.17 -17.37
C ALA A 499 -3.22 1.15 -16.73
N VAL A 500 -3.16 1.36 -15.40
CA VAL A 500 -1.91 1.27 -14.61
C VAL A 500 -1.27 -0.11 -14.74
N HIS A 501 -2.05 -1.18 -14.66
CA HIS A 501 -1.55 -2.54 -14.90
C HIS A 501 -0.92 -2.69 -16.29
N SER A 502 -1.63 -2.28 -17.34
CA SER A 502 -1.12 -2.33 -18.72
C SER A 502 0.17 -1.50 -18.88
N ALA A 503 0.22 -0.33 -18.26
CA ALA A 503 1.39 0.54 -18.25
C ALA A 503 2.58 -0.12 -17.53
N ILE A 504 2.37 -0.76 -16.38
CA ILE A 504 3.40 -1.52 -15.65
C ILE A 504 3.93 -2.65 -16.53
N LEU A 505 3.07 -3.47 -17.13
CA LEU A 505 3.52 -4.58 -17.99
C LEU A 505 4.40 -4.09 -19.14
N THR A 506 3.98 -3.00 -19.79
CA THR A 506 4.72 -2.40 -20.91
C THR A 506 6.04 -1.80 -20.46
N THR A 507 6.02 -1.05 -19.36
CA THR A 507 7.18 -0.34 -18.82
C THR A 507 8.21 -1.31 -18.26
N TYR A 508 7.77 -2.36 -17.55
CA TYR A 508 8.62 -3.44 -17.06
C TYR A 508 9.36 -4.11 -18.21
N LYS A 509 8.65 -4.51 -19.26
CA LYS A 509 9.26 -5.12 -20.46
C LYS A 509 10.29 -4.18 -21.10
N ASN A 510 9.96 -2.89 -21.22
CA ASN A 510 10.88 -1.90 -21.79
C ASN A 510 12.11 -1.69 -20.91
N ALA A 511 11.94 -1.65 -19.58
CA ALA A 511 13.01 -1.55 -18.60
C ALA A 511 13.99 -2.73 -18.70
N ARG A 512 13.48 -3.97 -18.74
CA ARG A 512 14.28 -5.19 -18.93
C ARG A 512 15.11 -5.14 -20.22
N GLN A 513 14.54 -4.61 -21.30
CA GLN A 513 15.26 -4.46 -22.58
C GLN A 513 16.37 -3.40 -22.57
N GLN A 514 16.43 -2.52 -21.56
CA GLN A 514 17.51 -1.54 -21.41
C GLN A 514 18.64 -2.01 -20.50
N GLU A 515 18.47 -3.08 -19.73
CA GLU A 515 19.45 -3.49 -18.70
C GLU A 515 20.85 -3.74 -19.26
N ASP A 516 20.95 -4.40 -20.40
CA ASP A 516 22.24 -4.67 -21.08
C ASP A 516 23.00 -3.40 -21.51
N LYS A 517 22.33 -2.24 -21.50
CA LYS A 517 22.92 -0.94 -21.88
C LYS A 517 23.29 -0.08 -20.67
N LEU A 518 22.97 -0.53 -19.46
CA LEU A 518 23.27 0.21 -18.25
C LEU A 518 24.75 0.10 -17.90
N ASP A 519 25.29 1.14 -17.26
CA ASP A 519 26.57 1.03 -16.59
C ASP A 519 26.37 0.15 -15.34
N PRO A 520 26.96 -1.07 -15.29
CA PRO A 520 26.76 -1.99 -14.18
C PRO A 520 27.35 -1.46 -12.86
N ASN A 521 28.19 -0.42 -12.89
CA ASN A 521 28.67 0.25 -11.68
C ASN A 521 27.59 1.18 -11.08
N ILE A 522 26.58 1.57 -11.86
CA ILE A 522 25.50 2.44 -11.41
C ILE A 522 24.26 1.61 -11.10
N ALA A 523 23.80 0.86 -12.10
CA ALA A 523 22.56 0.11 -12.02
C ALA A 523 22.67 -1.20 -12.81
N LYS A 524 22.25 -2.30 -12.18
CA LYS A 524 22.06 -3.62 -12.77
C LYS A 524 20.69 -3.76 -13.43
N GLY A 525 19.73 -2.93 -13.04
CA GLY A 525 18.36 -2.96 -13.51
C GLY A 525 17.67 -1.62 -13.35
N LEU A 526 16.44 -1.52 -13.87
CA LEU A 526 15.60 -0.32 -13.72
C LEU A 526 14.29 -0.61 -12.98
N ILE A 527 14.07 -1.85 -12.53
CA ILE A 527 12.80 -2.28 -11.98
C ILE A 527 12.58 -1.63 -10.60
N ASP A 528 13.60 -1.60 -9.74
CA ASP A 528 13.48 -0.95 -8.43
C ASP A 528 13.27 0.56 -8.57
N LEU A 529 13.92 1.18 -9.57
CA LEU A 529 13.71 2.59 -9.86
C LEU A 529 12.30 2.85 -10.41
N MET A 530 11.77 1.96 -11.24
CA MET A 530 10.40 2.05 -11.78
C MET A 530 9.37 2.02 -10.66
N ILE A 531 9.44 1.04 -9.75
CA ILE A 531 8.48 0.91 -8.64
C ILE A 531 8.56 2.10 -7.68
N LEU A 532 9.77 2.55 -7.34
CA LEU A 532 9.97 3.72 -6.50
C LEU A 532 9.47 4.99 -7.17
N SER A 533 9.76 5.19 -8.46
CA SER A 533 9.27 6.32 -9.21
C SER A 533 7.76 6.37 -9.34
N ALA A 534 7.11 5.22 -9.48
CA ALA A 534 5.65 5.15 -9.46
C ALA A 534 5.08 5.56 -8.10
N GLY A 535 5.69 5.08 -7.00
CA GLY A 535 5.34 5.45 -5.63
C GLY A 535 5.56 6.94 -5.34
N VAL A 536 6.73 7.48 -5.71
CA VAL A 536 7.09 8.90 -5.55
C VAL A 536 6.17 9.81 -6.36
N PHE A 537 5.86 9.42 -7.61
CA PHE A 537 4.91 10.16 -8.44
C PHE A 537 3.53 10.20 -7.77
N PHE A 538 3.02 9.05 -7.31
CA PHE A 538 1.74 9.00 -6.62
C PHE A 538 1.70 9.88 -5.36
N GLU A 539 2.72 9.84 -4.50
CA GLU A 539 2.68 10.58 -3.22
C GLU A 539 2.84 12.10 -3.35
N ASP A 540 3.44 12.59 -4.45
CA ASP A 540 3.66 14.02 -4.67
C ASP A 540 2.33 14.80 -4.70
N ASP A 541 1.31 14.21 -5.34
CA ASP A 541 -0.09 14.64 -5.22
C ASP A 541 -1.02 13.42 -5.43
N PRO A 542 -1.40 12.69 -4.36
CA PRO A 542 -2.21 11.48 -4.49
C PRO A 542 -3.57 11.71 -5.14
N LYS A 543 -4.14 12.91 -4.97
CA LYS A 543 -5.48 13.23 -5.51
C LYS A 543 -5.44 13.34 -7.03
N GLU A 544 -4.38 13.96 -7.54
CA GLU A 544 -4.18 14.13 -8.97
C GLU A 544 -3.48 12.92 -9.59
N ASN A 545 -2.31 12.54 -9.07
CA ASN A 545 -1.40 11.59 -9.71
C ASN A 545 -1.92 10.16 -9.73
N MET A 546 -2.84 9.76 -8.83
CA MET A 546 -3.57 8.49 -8.91
C MET A 546 -4.14 8.19 -10.31
N TRP A 547 -4.53 9.22 -11.06
CA TRP A 547 -5.16 9.11 -12.38
C TRP A 547 -4.19 9.16 -13.56
N HIS A 548 -2.89 9.29 -13.28
CA HIS A 548 -1.86 9.56 -14.29
C HIS A 548 -0.60 8.70 -14.09
N ILE A 549 -0.63 7.72 -13.18
CA ILE A 549 0.50 6.80 -12.97
C ILE A 549 0.82 6.04 -14.26
N ASP A 550 -0.19 5.60 -14.98
CA ASP A 550 -0.08 4.91 -16.27
C ASP A 550 0.61 5.80 -17.32
N GLU A 551 0.20 7.06 -17.42
CA GLU A 551 0.79 8.05 -18.33
C GLU A 551 2.23 8.36 -17.95
N TYR A 552 2.54 8.55 -16.65
CA TYR A 552 3.90 8.76 -16.17
C TYR A 552 4.83 7.60 -16.54
N LEU A 553 4.39 6.36 -16.25
CA LEU A 553 5.16 5.15 -16.52
C LEU A 553 5.43 4.98 -18.02
N MET A 554 4.39 5.13 -18.86
CA MET A 554 4.52 4.88 -20.30
C MET A 554 5.30 5.96 -21.04
N TYR A 555 5.07 7.23 -20.70
CA TYR A 555 5.54 8.35 -21.53
C TYR A 555 6.76 9.08 -20.95
N TYR A 556 7.01 9.00 -19.64
CA TYR A 556 8.06 9.80 -19.00
C TYR A 556 9.15 8.95 -18.37
N PHE A 557 8.82 7.85 -17.68
CA PHE A 557 9.80 7.06 -16.94
C PHE A 557 10.96 6.56 -17.81
N ILE A 558 10.69 5.78 -18.86
CA ILE A 558 11.74 5.22 -19.73
C ILE A 558 12.52 6.32 -20.47
N PRO A 559 11.87 7.31 -21.12
CA PRO A 559 12.61 8.38 -21.82
C PRO A 559 13.51 9.20 -20.90
N LEU A 560 13.05 9.57 -19.71
CA LEU A 560 13.86 10.33 -18.75
C LEU A 560 15.03 9.50 -18.22
N THR A 561 14.79 8.24 -17.88
CA THR A 561 15.83 7.33 -17.43
C THR A 561 16.90 7.12 -18.51
N ASN A 562 16.50 6.93 -19.77
CA ASN A 562 17.43 6.85 -20.90
C ASN A 562 18.25 8.14 -21.06
N ARG A 563 17.65 9.32 -20.87
CA ARG A 563 18.36 10.61 -20.94
C ARG A 563 19.43 10.72 -19.87
N ILE A 564 19.14 10.32 -18.63
CA ILE A 564 20.08 10.33 -17.50
C ILE A 564 21.21 9.30 -17.70
N LEU A 565 20.88 8.13 -18.22
CA LEU A 565 21.85 7.04 -18.31
C LEU A 565 22.73 7.14 -19.57
N ALA A 566 22.25 7.74 -20.66
CA ALA A 566 22.98 7.91 -21.92
C ALA A 566 24.09 8.97 -21.90
N THR A 567 24.15 9.86 -20.90
CA THR A 567 25.23 10.86 -20.80
C THR A 567 26.54 10.20 -20.42
N ASN A 568 27.46 10.08 -21.37
CA ASN A 568 28.84 9.64 -21.10
C ASN A 568 29.53 10.70 -20.21
N SER A 569 29.99 10.29 -19.03
CA SER A 569 30.81 11.11 -18.12
C SER A 569 32.27 11.01 -18.49
#